data_AF-D0NW45-F1
#
_entry.id   AF-D0NW45-F1
#
_cell.length_a   1.000
_cell.length_b   1.000
_cell.length_c   1.000
_cell.angle_alpha   90.00
_cell.angle_beta   90.00
_cell.angle_gamma   90.00
#
_symmetry.space_group_name_H-M   'P 1'
#
loop_
_entity.id
_entity.type
_entity.pdbx_description
1 polymer ?
#
loop_
_entity_poly.entity_id
_entity_poly.type
_entity_poly.pdbx_seq_one_letter_code
_entity_poly.pdbx_strand_id
1 'polypeptide(L)'
;MRAKQFVEFGKKIIAVGKNYEAHAREMGAASAPKDPVLFLKPTPSYVRNGGSVLLPPGVGVVVIGKGGKDIAESTSMDHIAGYALAIDMTARNLQAKAKKAGLPWAHAKGLDTFTPISDFIPKSAVPSPHDLNLWLKVGDELRQNGYTGDMVHNIPFLISYVSRIMTLEEGDLLITGTPEGVGPAAQEPNIHELQHIFWSFGEVGDNLSYMESRGSEWMKGELSQCCQ
;
A
#
# COMPACT_ATOMS: atom_id res chain seq x y z
N MET A 1 20.70 1.93 7.58
CA MET A 1 19.64 1.41 8.46
C MET A 1 19.12 0.12 7.87
N ARG A 2 18.99 -0.93 8.69
CA ARG A 2 18.56 -2.27 8.25
C ARG A 2 17.16 -2.23 7.62
N ALA A 3 16.24 -1.44 8.20
CA ALA A 3 14.90 -1.16 7.65
C ALA A 3 14.83 -0.74 6.16
N LYS A 4 15.92 -0.30 5.51
CA LYS A 4 15.93 -0.04 4.06
C LYS A 4 15.71 -1.31 3.23
N GLN A 5 16.06 -2.48 3.77
CA GLN A 5 15.91 -3.78 3.13
C GLN A 5 14.68 -4.53 3.67
N PHE A 6 13.63 -3.81 4.10
CA PHE A 6 12.47 -4.39 4.78
C PHE A 6 11.81 -5.55 4.02
N VAL A 7 11.86 -5.57 2.69
CA VAL A 7 11.33 -6.68 1.86
C VAL A 7 12.06 -8.01 2.12
N GLU A 8 13.34 -7.97 2.50
CA GLU A 8 14.18 -9.17 2.66
C GLU A 8 14.02 -9.84 4.02
N PHE A 9 13.68 -9.09 5.07
CA PHE A 9 13.66 -9.60 6.45
C PHE A 9 12.42 -9.20 7.27
N GLY A 10 11.59 -8.28 6.76
CA GLY A 10 10.32 -7.93 7.38
C GLY A 10 9.47 -9.18 7.55
N LYS A 11 8.75 -9.27 8.68
CA LYS A 11 8.08 -10.51 9.08
C LYS A 11 6.61 -10.52 8.72
N LYS A 12 5.98 -9.35 8.68
CA LYS A 12 4.57 -9.23 8.34
C LYS A 12 4.23 -7.92 7.63
N ILE A 13 3.17 -8.01 6.84
CA ILE A 13 2.51 -6.87 6.21
C ILE A 13 1.12 -6.77 6.84
N ILE A 14 0.87 -5.68 7.54
CA ILE A 14 -0.44 -5.32 8.09
C ILE A 14 -1.07 -4.31 7.13
N ALA A 15 -2.35 -4.49 6.81
CA ALA A 15 -3.07 -3.57 5.95
C ALA A 15 -4.42 -3.18 6.56
N VAL A 16 -4.80 -1.93 6.33
CA VAL A 16 -6.03 -1.34 6.85
C VAL A 16 -7.05 -1.20 5.73
N GLY A 17 -8.21 -1.82 5.89
CA GLY A 17 -9.33 -1.69 4.97
C GLY A 17 -10.23 -0.49 5.31
N LYS A 18 -10.76 0.18 4.28
CA LYS A 18 -11.74 1.26 4.40
C LYS A 18 -11.29 2.43 5.28
N ASN A 19 -10.03 2.87 5.13
CA ASN A 19 -9.49 4.00 5.89
C ASN A 19 -9.75 5.38 5.26
N TYR A 20 -10.55 5.43 4.19
CA TYR A 20 -10.95 6.65 3.49
C TYR A 20 -12.46 6.62 3.32
N GLU A 21 -13.16 7.71 3.66
CA GLU A 21 -14.64 7.77 3.60
C GLU A 21 -15.17 7.56 2.19
N ALA A 22 -14.51 8.14 1.19
CA ALA A 22 -14.89 7.99 -0.21
C ALA A 22 -14.81 6.52 -0.67
N HIS A 23 -13.69 5.85 -0.38
CA HIS A 23 -13.51 4.43 -0.68
C HIS A 23 -14.49 3.53 0.11
N ALA A 24 -14.80 3.87 1.36
CA ALA A 24 -15.78 3.12 2.14
C ALA A 24 -17.17 3.14 1.47
N ARG A 25 -17.58 4.31 0.97
CA ARG A 25 -18.83 4.51 0.22
C ARG A 25 -18.84 3.82 -1.13
N GLU A 26 -17.75 3.90 -1.89
CA GLU A 26 -17.54 3.17 -3.14
C GLU A 26 -17.74 1.64 -2.95
N MET A 27 -17.27 1.11 -1.82
CA MET A 27 -17.42 -0.30 -1.45
C MET A 27 -18.79 -0.64 -0.82
N GLY A 28 -19.78 0.27 -0.91
CA GLY A 28 -21.16 0.08 -0.47
C GLY A 28 -21.40 0.22 1.04
N ALA A 29 -20.46 0.79 1.79
CA ALA A 29 -20.68 1.11 3.22
C ALA A 29 -21.24 2.53 3.38
N ALA A 30 -21.97 2.77 4.47
CA ALA A 30 -22.48 4.11 4.78
C ALA A 30 -21.35 5.09 5.17
N SER A 31 -20.34 4.60 5.88
CA SER A 31 -19.15 5.34 6.30
C SER A 31 -17.97 4.39 6.49
N ALA A 32 -16.79 4.96 6.69
CA ALA A 32 -15.65 4.21 7.21
C ALA A 32 -15.99 3.58 8.58
N PRO A 33 -15.45 2.39 8.89
CA PRO A 33 -15.62 1.77 10.19
C PRO A 33 -15.00 2.59 11.32
N LYS A 34 -15.67 2.63 12.48
CA LYS A 34 -15.16 3.29 13.69
C LYS A 34 -13.86 2.66 14.20
N ASP A 35 -13.73 1.34 14.07
CA ASP A 35 -12.51 0.61 14.38
C ASP A 35 -11.82 0.16 13.09
N PRO A 36 -10.48 0.28 12.95
CA PRO A 36 -9.76 -0.16 11.77
C PRO A 36 -10.00 -1.63 11.42
N VAL A 37 -10.38 -1.90 10.17
CA VAL A 37 -10.46 -3.29 9.67
C VAL A 37 -9.06 -3.73 9.27
N LEU A 38 -8.47 -4.64 10.04
CA LEU A 38 -7.12 -5.15 9.78
C LEU A 38 -7.16 -6.47 9.00
N PHE A 39 -6.21 -6.62 8.09
CA PHE A 39 -5.88 -7.92 7.48
C PHE A 39 -4.37 -8.02 7.27
N LEU A 40 -3.89 -9.25 7.08
CA LEU A 40 -2.48 -9.54 6.88
C LEU A 40 -2.23 -9.95 5.43
N LYS A 41 -1.05 -9.59 4.93
CA LYS A 41 -0.47 -10.20 3.72
C LYS A 41 0.81 -10.96 4.11
N PRO A 42 1.07 -12.11 3.49
CA PRO A 42 2.31 -12.85 3.71
C PRO A 42 3.46 -12.14 3.01
N THR A 43 4.67 -12.17 3.58
CA THR A 43 5.84 -11.46 3.02
C THR A 43 6.31 -11.98 1.65
N PRO A 44 6.11 -13.25 1.25
CA PRO A 44 6.29 -13.67 -0.14
C PRO A 44 5.40 -12.96 -1.16
N SER A 45 4.35 -12.25 -0.74
CA SER A 45 3.52 -11.46 -1.67
C SER A 45 4.23 -10.21 -2.22
N TYR A 46 5.39 -9.82 -1.66
CA TYR A 46 6.15 -8.69 -2.15
C TYR A 46 6.61 -8.86 -3.61
N VAL A 47 6.50 -7.79 -4.40
CA VAL A 47 7.17 -7.67 -5.71
C VAL A 47 7.91 -6.35 -5.75
N ARG A 48 9.24 -6.43 -5.84
CA ARG A 48 10.11 -5.26 -6.04
C ARG A 48 10.20 -4.92 -7.52
N ASN A 49 10.50 -3.65 -7.82
CA ASN A 49 10.88 -3.18 -9.15
C ASN A 49 11.95 -4.11 -9.76
N GLY A 50 11.56 -4.88 -10.79
CA GLY A 50 12.42 -5.89 -11.45
C GLY A 50 11.77 -7.27 -11.63
N GLY A 51 10.69 -7.57 -10.91
CA GLY A 51 9.70 -8.58 -11.32
C GLY A 51 8.56 -7.90 -12.09
N SER A 52 7.89 -8.59 -13.01
CA SER A 52 6.96 -8.02 -14.00
C SER A 52 5.68 -7.39 -13.41
N VAL A 53 5.83 -6.24 -12.76
CA VAL A 53 4.87 -5.15 -12.58
C VAL A 53 5.71 -3.86 -12.50
N LEU A 54 5.77 -3.08 -13.57
CA LEU A 54 6.24 -1.69 -13.48
C LEU A 54 5.16 -0.90 -12.73
N LEU A 55 5.52 -0.29 -11.60
CA LEU A 55 4.56 0.28 -10.64
C LEU A 55 3.98 1.64 -11.09
N PRO A 56 2.65 1.78 -11.19
CA PRO A 56 1.98 3.04 -10.93
C PRO A 56 1.87 3.33 -9.41
N PRO A 57 1.67 4.60 -8.96
CA PRO A 57 1.80 4.95 -7.55
C PRO A 57 0.69 4.39 -6.65
N GLY A 58 1.06 3.91 -5.46
CA GLY A 58 0.21 3.13 -4.56
C GLY A 58 -0.27 3.88 -3.31
N VAL A 59 -0.85 3.10 -2.40
CA VAL A 59 -1.24 3.49 -1.05
C VAL A 59 -0.03 3.91 -0.22
N GLY A 60 -0.20 4.89 0.68
CA GLY A 60 0.82 5.24 1.65
C GLY A 60 1.19 4.07 2.55
N VAL A 61 2.48 3.78 2.69
CA VAL A 61 2.97 2.66 3.49
C VAL A 61 4.00 3.13 4.50
N VAL A 62 3.87 2.65 5.73
CA VAL A 62 4.81 2.90 6.82
C VAL A 62 5.72 1.70 7.02
N VAL A 63 7.03 1.93 7.04
CA VAL A 63 8.04 0.92 7.35
C VAL A 63 8.48 1.11 8.82
N ILE A 64 8.26 0.08 9.64
CA ILE A 64 8.62 0.12 11.06
C ILE A 64 10.15 0.01 11.22
N GLY A 65 10.75 0.99 11.88
CA GLY A 65 12.19 1.04 12.17
C GLY A 65 12.56 0.59 13.58
N LYS A 66 11.65 0.80 14.53
CA LYS A 66 11.81 0.36 15.92
C LYS A 66 10.57 -0.43 16.30
N GLY A 67 10.75 -1.68 16.69
CA GLY A 67 9.64 -2.51 17.15
C GLY A 67 9.01 -2.00 18.44
N GLY A 68 7.84 -2.55 18.79
CA GLY A 68 7.15 -2.23 20.03
C GLY A 68 5.79 -2.91 20.15
N LYS A 69 5.36 -3.05 21.41
CA LYS A 69 4.03 -3.51 21.84
C LYS A 69 3.43 -2.37 22.67
N ASP A 70 2.11 -2.17 22.56
CA ASP A 70 1.38 -1.14 23.32
C ASP A 70 2.00 0.27 23.18
N ILE A 71 2.41 0.61 21.95
CA ILE A 71 3.02 1.90 21.61
C ILE A 71 1.99 3.02 21.82
N ALA A 72 2.38 4.05 22.57
CA ALA A 72 1.54 5.24 22.74
C ALA A 72 1.44 6.01 21.41
N GLU A 73 0.27 6.56 21.12
CA GLU A 73 0.06 7.37 19.91
C GLU A 73 1.04 8.55 19.83
N SER A 74 1.33 9.20 20.96
CA SER A 74 2.26 10.32 21.05
C SER A 74 3.71 10.00 20.70
N THR A 75 4.13 8.73 20.80
CA THR A 75 5.50 8.28 20.46
C THR A 75 5.55 7.42 19.21
N SER A 76 4.40 7.12 18.60
CA SER A 76 4.27 6.24 17.44
C SER A 76 5.18 6.63 16.26
N MET A 77 5.33 7.93 16.01
CA MET A 77 6.13 8.43 14.89
C MET A 77 7.62 8.12 15.05
N ASP A 78 8.12 7.91 16.27
CA ASP A 78 9.52 7.53 16.54
C ASP A 78 9.81 6.07 16.14
N HIS A 79 8.76 5.28 15.93
CA HIS A 79 8.87 3.89 15.50
C HIS A 79 8.98 3.75 13.98
N ILE A 80 8.83 4.84 13.21
CA ILE A 80 8.87 4.83 11.74
C ILE A 80 10.31 5.02 11.26
N ALA A 81 10.82 4.08 10.45
CA ALA A 81 12.09 4.25 9.72
C ALA A 81 11.91 5.13 8.47
N GLY A 82 10.78 4.96 7.79
CA GLY A 82 10.48 5.62 6.53
C GLY A 82 9.19 5.09 5.93
N TYR A 83 9.05 5.28 4.63
CA TYR A 83 7.83 5.02 3.88
C TYR A 83 8.12 4.19 2.64
N ALA A 84 7.08 3.67 2.03
CA ALA A 84 7.08 3.11 0.70
C ALA A 84 5.70 3.33 0.07
N LEU A 85 5.57 3.02 -1.21
CA LEU A 85 4.28 2.90 -1.89
C LEU A 85 3.98 1.43 -2.17
N ALA A 86 2.78 0.97 -1.81
CA ALA A 86 2.32 -0.37 -2.14
C ALA A 86 1.01 -0.34 -2.91
N ILE A 87 0.83 -1.33 -3.78
CA ILE A 87 -0.49 -1.65 -4.33
C ILE A 87 -1.05 -2.82 -3.50
N ASP A 88 -2.22 -2.61 -2.90
CA ASP A 88 -2.94 -3.66 -2.19
C ASP A 88 -3.79 -4.47 -3.18
N MET A 89 -3.09 -5.25 -4.01
CA MET A 89 -3.72 -6.08 -5.03
C MET A 89 -4.77 -7.00 -4.39
N THR A 90 -5.93 -7.06 -5.03
CA THR A 90 -7.10 -7.76 -4.51
C THR A 90 -7.77 -8.58 -5.59
N ALA A 91 -7.92 -9.89 -5.36
CA ALA A 91 -8.81 -10.74 -6.16
C ALA A 91 -10.25 -10.46 -5.72
N ARG A 92 -10.92 -9.52 -6.39
CA ARG A 92 -12.18 -8.94 -5.90
C ARG A 92 -13.33 -9.95 -5.87
N ASN A 93 -13.34 -10.85 -6.85
CA ASN A 93 -14.23 -12.02 -6.91
C ASN A 93 -14.12 -12.92 -5.66
N LEU A 94 -12.89 -13.24 -5.25
CA LEU A 94 -12.59 -14.06 -4.09
C LEU A 94 -12.92 -13.33 -2.79
N GLN A 95 -12.65 -12.03 -2.74
CA GLN A 95 -13.01 -11.20 -1.59
C GLN A 95 -14.53 -11.15 -1.39
N ALA A 96 -15.30 -10.98 -2.47
CA ALA A 96 -16.76 -10.95 -2.40
C ALA A 96 -17.33 -12.29 -1.91
N LYS A 97 -16.82 -13.41 -2.43
CA LYS A 97 -17.18 -14.77 -1.95
C LYS A 97 -16.86 -14.95 -0.47
N ALA A 98 -15.66 -14.53 -0.04
CA ALA A 98 -15.24 -14.62 1.36
C ALA A 98 -16.14 -13.81 2.29
N LYS A 99 -16.43 -12.55 1.93
CA LYS A 99 -17.32 -11.67 2.69
C LYS A 99 -18.72 -12.26 2.84
N LYS A 100 -19.30 -12.78 1.75
CA LYS A 100 -20.64 -13.41 1.77
C LYS A 100 -20.70 -14.64 2.68
N ALA A 101 -19.61 -15.40 2.76
CA ALA A 101 -19.51 -16.60 3.58
C ALA A 101 -18.97 -16.36 5.00
N GLY A 102 -18.64 -15.12 5.38
CA GLY A 102 -18.02 -14.81 6.67
C GLY A 102 -16.61 -15.39 6.84
N LEU A 103 -15.89 -15.62 5.75
CA LEU A 103 -14.56 -16.26 5.74
C LEU A 103 -13.42 -15.23 5.75
N PRO A 104 -12.21 -15.61 6.21
CA PRO A 104 -11.02 -14.79 6.13
C PRO A 104 -10.70 -14.35 4.70
N TRP A 105 -9.99 -13.22 4.55
CA TRP A 105 -9.66 -12.64 3.24
C TRP A 105 -8.31 -13.09 2.69
N ALA A 106 -7.64 -14.07 3.34
CA ALA A 106 -6.29 -14.49 3.02
C ALA A 106 -6.11 -14.87 1.53
N HIS A 107 -7.03 -15.66 0.96
CA HIS A 107 -6.98 -16.06 -0.45
C HIS A 107 -7.31 -14.93 -1.44
N ALA A 108 -7.85 -13.81 -0.97
CA ALA A 108 -8.17 -12.66 -1.80
C ALA A 108 -7.14 -11.52 -1.71
N LYS A 109 -6.39 -11.46 -0.59
CA LYS A 109 -5.45 -10.39 -0.26
C LYS A 109 -3.99 -10.86 -0.19
N GLY A 110 -3.74 -12.14 0.04
CA GLY A 110 -2.42 -12.67 0.36
C GLY A 110 -1.87 -13.65 -0.66
N LEU A 111 -2.32 -13.60 -1.92
CA LEU A 111 -1.68 -14.38 -2.99
C LEU A 111 -0.25 -13.89 -3.21
N ASP A 112 0.58 -14.77 -3.76
CA ASP A 112 1.91 -14.37 -4.23
C ASP A 112 1.75 -13.20 -5.21
N THR A 113 2.72 -12.30 -5.20
CA THR A 113 2.75 -11.05 -5.98
C THR A 113 1.71 -9.97 -5.64
N PHE A 114 0.86 -10.15 -4.61
CA PHE A 114 -0.21 -9.19 -4.28
C PHE A 114 0.22 -7.98 -3.45
N THR A 115 1.53 -7.78 -3.25
CA THR A 115 2.09 -6.56 -2.67
C THR A 115 3.20 -5.99 -3.56
N PRO A 116 2.89 -5.49 -4.77
CA PRO A 116 3.81 -4.64 -5.51
C PRO A 116 4.21 -3.44 -4.62
N ILE A 117 5.51 -3.21 -4.46
CA ILE A 117 6.07 -2.29 -3.46
C ILE A 117 7.25 -1.50 -4.05
N SER A 118 7.28 -0.19 -3.78
CA SER A 118 8.38 0.68 -4.17
C SER A 118 9.66 0.43 -3.36
N ASP A 119 10.75 1.07 -3.77
CA ASP A 119 11.91 1.21 -2.90
C ASP A 119 11.58 2.02 -1.65
N PHE A 120 12.42 1.84 -0.63
CA PHE A 120 12.31 2.55 0.64
C PHE A 120 12.55 4.05 0.49
N ILE A 121 11.63 4.85 1.04
CA ILE A 121 11.69 6.31 1.11
C ILE A 121 12.08 6.70 2.54
N PRO A 122 13.22 7.38 2.77
CA PRO A 122 13.61 7.82 4.10
C PRO A 122 12.58 8.73 4.75
N LYS A 123 12.34 8.59 6.07
CA LYS A 123 11.43 9.46 6.82
C LYS A 123 11.72 10.96 6.61
N SER A 124 12.98 11.34 6.49
CA SER A 124 13.40 12.73 6.26
C SER A 124 12.97 13.30 4.91
N ALA A 125 12.65 12.46 3.91
CA ALA A 125 12.15 12.88 2.61
C ALA A 125 10.64 13.15 2.61
N VAL A 126 9.93 12.82 3.70
CA VAL A 126 8.48 12.98 3.85
C VAL A 126 8.22 13.74 5.16
N PRO A 127 8.31 15.08 5.16
CA PRO A 127 8.13 15.88 6.38
C PRO A 127 6.74 15.75 6.99
N SER A 128 5.71 15.61 6.15
CA SER A 128 4.30 15.45 6.57
C SER A 128 3.66 14.29 5.80
N PRO A 129 3.51 13.09 6.40
CA PRO A 129 2.93 11.95 5.71
C PRO A 129 1.40 12.06 5.54
N HIS A 130 0.76 13.01 6.22
CA HIS A 130 -0.67 13.33 6.10
C HIS A 130 -0.94 14.50 5.14
N ASP A 131 0.09 14.99 4.46
CA ASP A 131 -0.01 16.06 3.45
C ASP A 131 0.65 15.59 2.14
N LEU A 132 0.16 14.47 1.62
CA LEU A 132 0.66 13.87 0.38
C LEU A 132 -0.50 13.59 -0.55
N ASN A 133 -0.30 13.89 -1.83
CA ASN A 133 -1.20 13.44 -2.89
C ASN A 133 -0.69 12.12 -3.48
N LEU A 134 -1.51 11.07 -3.34
CA LEU A 134 -1.29 9.75 -3.93
C LEU A 134 -2.16 9.62 -5.16
N TRP A 135 -1.64 9.09 -6.25
CA TRP A 135 -2.45 8.85 -7.44
C TRP A 135 -1.94 7.62 -8.17
N LEU A 136 -2.77 7.03 -9.02
CA LEU A 136 -2.48 5.80 -9.75
C LEU A 136 -2.94 5.99 -11.18
N LYS A 137 -2.07 5.69 -12.14
CA LYS A 137 -2.44 5.58 -13.56
C LYS A 137 -2.38 4.15 -14.04
N VAL A 138 -3.25 3.80 -14.97
CA VAL A 138 -3.19 2.54 -15.72
C VAL A 138 -3.10 2.91 -17.19
N GLY A 139 -1.92 2.70 -17.78
CA GLY A 139 -1.56 3.40 -19.00
C GLY A 139 -1.52 4.91 -18.76
N ASP A 140 -2.14 5.68 -19.64
CA ASP A 140 -2.24 7.15 -19.50
C ASP A 140 -3.44 7.60 -18.65
N GLU A 141 -4.33 6.69 -18.27
CA GLU A 141 -5.58 7.01 -17.59
C GLU A 141 -5.37 7.11 -16.07
N LEU A 142 -5.70 8.26 -15.49
CA LEU A 142 -5.75 8.45 -14.04
C LEU A 142 -6.91 7.65 -13.44
N ARG A 143 -6.60 6.68 -12.58
CA ARG A 143 -7.58 5.78 -11.94
C ARG A 143 -7.83 6.12 -10.48
N GLN A 144 -6.78 6.44 -9.74
CA GLN A 144 -6.91 6.89 -8.35
C GLN A 144 -6.19 8.22 -8.17
N ASN A 145 -6.74 9.07 -7.31
CA ASN A 145 -6.14 10.31 -6.89
C ASN A 145 -6.72 10.65 -5.52
N GLY A 146 -5.90 10.69 -4.48
CA GLY A 146 -6.35 10.81 -3.11
C GLY A 146 -5.31 11.45 -2.21
N TYR A 147 -5.81 12.18 -1.23
CA TYR A 147 -4.99 12.96 -0.32
C TYR A 147 -4.83 12.22 1.02
N THR A 148 -3.60 12.08 1.54
CA THR A 148 -3.37 11.34 2.79
C THR A 148 -3.95 12.00 4.03
N GLY A 149 -4.31 13.28 3.96
CA GLY A 149 -5.05 13.97 5.02
C GLY A 149 -6.50 13.51 5.13
N ASP A 150 -7.03 12.78 4.15
CA ASP A 150 -8.39 12.21 4.17
C ASP A 150 -8.46 10.85 4.89
N MET A 151 -7.36 10.39 5.47
CA MET A 151 -7.36 9.18 6.30
C MET A 151 -8.29 9.37 7.51
N VAL A 152 -9.22 8.44 7.68
CA VAL A 152 -10.11 8.41 8.85
C VAL A 152 -9.34 8.06 10.12
N HIS A 153 -8.43 7.10 10.00
CA HIS A 153 -7.51 6.69 11.06
C HIS A 153 -6.09 7.06 10.65
N ASN A 154 -5.53 8.08 11.30
CA ASN A 154 -4.19 8.57 11.01
C ASN A 154 -3.09 7.59 11.44
N ILE A 155 -1.93 7.66 10.77
CA ILE A 155 -0.74 6.83 11.04
C ILE A 155 -0.42 6.65 12.55
N PRO A 156 -0.34 7.71 13.38
CA PRO A 156 -0.07 7.54 14.81
C PRO A 156 -1.04 6.61 15.52
N PHE A 157 -2.34 6.84 15.30
CA PHE A 157 -3.41 6.02 15.85
C PHE A 157 -3.31 4.58 15.34
N LEU A 158 -3.07 4.38 14.04
CA LEU A 158 -2.95 3.03 13.45
C LEU A 158 -1.78 2.24 14.05
N ILE A 159 -0.61 2.85 14.21
CA ILE A 159 0.55 2.21 14.86
C ILE A 159 0.19 1.82 16.30
N SER A 160 -0.39 2.75 17.06
CA SER A 160 -0.80 2.48 18.44
C SER A 160 -1.83 1.34 18.50
N TYR A 161 -2.87 1.41 17.66
CA TYR A 161 -3.95 0.42 17.58
C TYR A 161 -3.43 -0.97 17.24
N VAL A 162 -2.63 -1.09 16.17
CA VAL A 162 -2.05 -2.37 15.75
C VAL A 162 -1.12 -2.93 16.83
N SER A 163 -0.29 -2.08 17.45
CA SER A 163 0.66 -2.51 18.48
C SER A 163 -0.03 -3.10 19.73
N ARG A 164 -1.26 -2.67 20.05
CA ARG A 164 -2.08 -3.27 21.13
C ARG A 164 -2.57 -4.66 20.80
N ILE A 165 -2.74 -4.98 19.52
CA ILE A 165 -3.18 -6.30 19.05
C ILE A 165 -1.96 -7.23 18.88
N MET A 166 -0.94 -6.77 18.16
CA MET A 166 0.26 -7.56 17.84
C MET A 166 1.52 -6.71 17.93
N THR A 167 2.63 -7.27 18.41
CA THR A 167 3.92 -6.57 18.46
C THR A 167 4.38 -6.21 17.05
N LEU A 168 4.74 -4.95 16.83
CA LEU A 168 5.41 -4.49 15.62
C LEU A 168 6.92 -4.75 15.74
N GLU A 169 7.53 -5.20 14.67
CA GLU A 169 8.96 -5.49 14.59
C GLU A 169 9.64 -4.61 13.54
N GLU A 170 10.96 -4.41 13.65
CA GLU A 170 11.69 -3.70 12.61
C GLU A 170 11.53 -4.41 11.26
N GLY A 171 11.24 -3.64 10.21
CA GLY A 171 10.99 -4.13 8.86
C GLY A 171 9.54 -4.54 8.60
N ASP A 172 8.67 -4.56 9.63
CA ASP A 172 7.24 -4.75 9.37
C ASP A 172 6.65 -3.58 8.59
N LEU A 173 5.61 -3.91 7.81
CA LEU A 173 4.97 -2.97 6.92
C LEU A 173 3.53 -2.70 7.35
N LEU A 174 3.13 -1.44 7.33
CA LEU A 174 1.75 -1.01 7.57
C LEU A 174 1.21 -0.24 6.36
N ILE A 175 0.30 -0.87 5.61
CA ILE A 175 -0.45 -0.27 4.49
C ILE A 175 -1.67 0.44 5.07
N THR A 176 -1.78 1.75 4.85
CA THR A 176 -2.75 2.61 5.57
C THR A 176 -4.12 2.72 4.90
N GLY A 177 -4.40 1.88 3.90
CA GLY A 177 -5.66 1.85 3.16
C GLY A 177 -5.66 2.72 1.90
N THR A 178 -6.62 2.48 1.00
CA THR A 178 -6.66 3.11 -0.32
C THR A 178 -7.72 4.22 -0.42
N PRO A 179 -7.45 5.31 -1.17
CA PRO A 179 -8.49 6.23 -1.62
C PRO A 179 -9.43 5.55 -2.63
N GLU A 180 -10.49 6.26 -3.04
CA GLU A 180 -11.46 5.77 -4.03
C GLU A 180 -10.86 5.64 -5.44
N GLY A 181 -11.63 5.05 -6.36
CA GLY A 181 -11.19 4.80 -7.74
C GLY A 181 -10.59 3.41 -7.92
N VAL A 182 -10.88 2.47 -7.02
CA VAL A 182 -10.40 1.10 -7.16
C VAL A 182 -11.05 0.45 -8.38
N GLY A 183 -10.25 -0.23 -9.19
CA GLY A 183 -10.72 -0.75 -10.46
C GLY A 183 -9.94 -1.98 -10.90
N PRO A 184 -10.43 -2.72 -11.91
CA PRO A 184 -9.70 -3.85 -12.46
C PRO A 184 -8.33 -3.41 -12.99
N ALA A 185 -7.31 -4.21 -12.72
CA ALA A 185 -6.04 -4.13 -13.40
C ALA A 185 -6.24 -4.49 -14.89
N ALA A 186 -5.48 -3.86 -15.78
CA ALA A 186 -5.61 -4.09 -17.22
C ALA A 186 -5.51 -5.59 -17.57
N GLN A 187 -6.33 -6.03 -18.53
CA GLN A 187 -6.44 -7.44 -18.96
C GLN A 187 -5.12 -8.01 -19.50
N GLU A 188 -4.30 -7.13 -20.09
CA GLU A 188 -2.90 -7.35 -20.37
C GLU A 188 -2.17 -6.07 -19.95
N PRO A 189 -1.40 -6.05 -18.84
CA PRO A 189 -0.51 -4.94 -18.64
C PRO A 189 0.54 -5.05 -19.75
N ASN A 190 0.44 -4.24 -20.81
CA ASN A 190 1.63 -3.88 -21.55
C ASN A 190 2.52 -3.16 -20.54
N ILE A 191 3.48 -3.89 -19.98
CA ILE A 191 4.28 -3.46 -18.84
C ILE A 191 4.98 -2.12 -19.11
N HIS A 192 5.23 -1.78 -20.39
CA HIS A 192 5.76 -0.51 -20.85
C HIS A 192 4.87 0.72 -20.61
N GLU A 193 3.57 0.57 -20.37
CA GLU A 193 2.63 1.70 -20.25
C GLU A 193 2.46 2.20 -18.80
N LEU A 194 3.13 1.61 -17.81
CA LEU A 194 3.04 2.00 -16.39
C LEU A 194 4.15 2.97 -15.94
N GLN A 195 4.71 3.74 -16.88
CA GLN A 195 6.02 4.41 -16.74
C GLN A 195 6.02 5.84 -16.15
N HIS A 196 4.92 6.34 -15.60
CA HIS A 196 4.88 7.74 -15.17
C HIS A 196 4.49 7.86 -13.71
N ILE A 197 5.41 8.43 -12.91
CA ILE A 197 5.21 8.94 -11.54
C ILE A 197 5.56 10.43 -11.54
N PHE A 198 4.57 11.31 -11.31
CA PHE A 198 4.70 12.67 -10.82
C PHE A 198 4.45 12.76 -9.31
N TRP A 199 5.37 13.38 -8.56
CA TRP A 199 5.06 13.89 -7.24
C TRP A 199 4.93 15.40 -7.35
N SER A 200 3.89 15.98 -6.77
CA SER A 200 3.90 17.41 -6.48
C SER A 200 3.99 17.56 -4.98
N PHE A 201 5.21 17.77 -4.48
CA PHE A 201 5.38 18.48 -3.21
C PHE A 201 5.00 19.94 -3.49
N GLY A 202 4.30 20.60 -2.57
CA GLY A 202 4.07 22.04 -2.69
C GLY A 202 5.40 22.75 -2.98
N GLU A 203 5.47 23.41 -4.14
CA GLU A 203 6.60 24.12 -4.75
C GLU A 203 8.00 23.85 -4.17
N VAL A 204 8.73 22.87 -4.70
CA VAL A 204 10.21 22.89 -4.69
C VAL A 204 10.77 22.29 -5.98
N GLY A 205 11.19 23.18 -6.88
CA GLY A 205 12.35 23.06 -7.78
C GLY A 205 12.52 21.82 -8.68
N ASP A 206 12.45 22.04 -9.98
CA ASP A 206 12.94 21.14 -11.04
C ASP A 206 14.34 20.61 -10.69
N ASN A 207 14.50 19.29 -10.50
CA ASN A 207 15.71 18.49 -10.79
C ASN A 207 15.72 17.17 -9.99
N LEU A 208 15.10 16.11 -10.49
CA LEU A 208 15.43 14.73 -10.08
C LEU A 208 15.41 13.79 -11.31
N SER A 209 16.52 13.07 -11.50
CA SER A 209 16.86 12.31 -12.70
C SER A 209 16.40 10.84 -12.68
N TYR A 210 16.03 10.38 -13.87
CA TYR A 210 15.53 9.07 -14.33
C TYR A 210 16.42 7.84 -14.05
N MET A 211 15.81 6.66 -13.82
CA MET A 211 16.48 5.35 -13.86
C MET A 211 15.57 4.28 -14.50
N GLU A 212 16.05 3.64 -15.58
CA GLU A 212 15.37 2.62 -16.38
C GLU A 212 15.75 1.19 -15.91
N SER A 213 14.83 0.21 -15.96
CA SER A 213 15.14 -1.20 -15.65
C SER A 213 14.76 -2.15 -16.80
N ARG A 214 15.60 -3.17 -17.06
CA ARG A 214 15.48 -4.16 -18.16
C ARG A 214 14.74 -5.43 -17.70
N GLY A 215 13.84 -5.96 -18.53
CA GLY A 215 12.83 -6.97 -18.17
C GLY A 215 13.18 -8.46 -18.34
N SER A 216 12.22 -9.32 -17.97
CA SER A 216 12.18 -10.78 -18.19
C SER A 216 10.73 -11.30 -18.30
N GLU A 217 10.47 -12.31 -19.14
CA GLU A 217 9.15 -12.88 -19.53
C GLU A 217 8.51 -13.81 -18.47
N TRP A 218 7.16 -13.81 -18.35
CA TRP A 218 6.36 -14.79 -17.59
C TRP A 218 4.98 -15.11 -18.22
N MET A 219 4.41 -16.27 -17.80
CA MET A 219 3.27 -17.03 -18.38
C MET A 219 1.87 -16.38 -18.26
N LYS A 220 1.05 -16.62 -19.29
CA LYS A 220 -0.35 -16.18 -19.45
C LYS A 220 -1.33 -16.94 -18.53
N GLY A 221 -2.07 -16.23 -17.68
CA GLY A 221 -3.22 -16.78 -16.93
C GLY A 221 -3.91 -15.79 -15.98
N GLU A 222 -5.20 -15.50 -16.24
CA GLU A 222 -6.24 -14.92 -15.35
C GLU A 222 -5.93 -13.66 -14.49
N LEU A 223 -5.23 -12.66 -15.02
CA LEU A 223 -5.09 -11.33 -14.36
C LEU A 223 -6.35 -10.44 -14.46
N SER A 224 -7.34 -10.82 -15.28
CA SER A 224 -8.53 -10.01 -15.61
C SER A 224 -9.49 -9.70 -14.45
N GLN A 225 -9.27 -10.27 -13.25
CA GLN A 225 -10.17 -10.16 -12.10
C GLN A 225 -9.52 -9.54 -10.85
N CYS A 226 -8.26 -9.12 -10.96
CA CYS A 226 -7.57 -8.43 -9.89
C CYS A 226 -7.88 -6.93 -9.94
N CYS A 227 -8.09 -6.30 -8.79
CA CYS A 227 -8.18 -4.84 -8.66
C CYS A 227 -6.92 -4.29 -7.99
N GLN A 228 -6.57 -3.06 -8.39
CA GLN A 228 -5.60 -2.20 -7.72
C GLN A 228 -6.27 -1.50 -6.53
#